data_AF-B4HNS9-F1
#
_entry.id   AF-B4HNS9-F1
#
_cell.length_a   1.000
_cell.length_b   1.000
_cell.length_c   1.000
_cell.angle_alpha   90.00
_cell.angle_beta   90.00
_cell.angle_gamma   90.00
#
_symmetry.space_group_name_H-M   'P 1'
#
loop_
_entity.id
_entity.type
_entity.pdbx_description
1 polymer ?
#
loop_
_entity_poly.entity_id
_entity_poly.type
_entity_poly.pdbx_seq_one_letter_code
_entity_poly.pdbx_strand_id
1 'polypeptide(L)'
;MWQTVGAWSPKSPQVHQDLIQIQISALRFGPTLRSKFTNISVECSKDYCSGIRGWLTAKGELNLDIHLNRTLRNGLRTTITLLQLIDGKDLYQTLFNYDMDTCKTLRELMQSSLMKVWLRNVFKYGNLADRCPIQPASYDVRNFQLENHSIPGYLPAGFYRLHDTNYYGKPKGRQRRPVATFILDIKFY
;
A
#
# COMPACT_ATOMS: atom_id res chain seq x y z
N MET A 1 -39.92 0.36 65.87
CA MET A 1 -38.82 -0.60 65.68
C MET A 1 -38.71 -0.84 64.18
N TRP A 2 -37.59 -0.46 63.56
CA TRP A 2 -37.40 -0.38 62.11
C TRP A 2 -37.16 -1.78 61.50
N GLN A 3 -37.76 -2.10 60.36
CA GLN A 3 -37.33 -3.23 59.52
C GLN A 3 -37.26 -2.83 58.04
N THR A 4 -36.25 -3.42 57.40
CA THR A 4 -35.43 -2.94 56.31
C THR A 4 -36.01 -3.17 54.91
N VAL A 5 -35.70 -2.21 54.03
CA VAL A 5 -35.89 -2.25 52.57
C VAL A 5 -35.02 -3.36 51.97
N GLY A 6 -35.61 -4.18 51.09
CA GLY A 6 -34.92 -5.24 50.35
C GLY A 6 -33.86 -4.69 49.41
N ALA A 7 -32.65 -5.23 49.51
CA ALA A 7 -31.50 -4.84 48.70
C ALA A 7 -31.61 -5.40 47.27
N TRP A 8 -31.54 -4.49 46.29
CA TRP A 8 -31.31 -4.79 44.88
C TRP A 8 -29.89 -5.36 44.72
N SER A 9 -29.76 -6.55 44.11
CA SER A 9 -28.46 -7.15 43.81
C SER A 9 -27.95 -6.65 42.45
N PRO A 10 -26.76 -6.05 42.35
CA PRO A 10 -26.21 -5.64 41.06
C PRO A 10 -25.78 -6.87 40.25
N LYS A 11 -26.21 -6.96 38.99
CA LYS A 11 -25.70 -7.95 38.03
C LYS A 11 -24.17 -7.89 37.99
N SER A 12 -23.55 -9.07 38.01
CA SER A 12 -22.11 -9.24 38.23
C SER A 12 -21.24 -8.51 37.18
N PRO A 13 -20.07 -7.97 37.57
CA PRO A 13 -19.10 -7.33 36.67
C PRO A 13 -18.55 -8.23 35.56
N GLN A 14 -18.74 -9.55 35.69
CA GLN A 14 -18.17 -10.56 34.80
C GLN A 14 -18.76 -10.52 33.40
N VAL A 15 -20.07 -10.29 33.26
CA VAL A 15 -20.73 -10.22 31.94
C VAL A 15 -20.21 -9.04 31.11
N HIS A 16 -19.86 -7.93 31.77
CA HIS A 16 -19.28 -6.76 31.10
C HIS A 16 -17.82 -7.01 30.67
N GLN A 17 -17.04 -7.72 31.49
CA GLN A 17 -15.66 -8.09 31.14
C GLN A 17 -15.61 -9.13 30.01
N ASP A 18 -16.54 -10.07 29.99
CA ASP A 18 -16.67 -11.06 28.93
C ASP A 18 -17.09 -10.42 27.60
N LEU A 19 -18.02 -9.46 27.61
CA LEU A 19 -18.41 -8.69 26.41
C LEU A 19 -17.26 -7.84 25.84
N ILE A 20 -16.45 -7.24 26.71
CA ILE A 20 -15.25 -6.48 26.31
C ILE A 20 -14.17 -7.43 25.75
N GLN A 21 -13.95 -8.59 26.37
CA GLN A 21 -13.05 -9.63 25.86
C GLN A 21 -13.51 -10.18 24.51
N ILE A 22 -14.81 -10.38 24.30
CA ILE A 22 -15.40 -10.81 23.03
C ILE A 22 -15.23 -9.73 21.94
N GLN A 23 -15.40 -8.45 22.27
CA GLN A 23 -15.13 -7.35 21.33
C GLN A 23 -13.64 -7.20 20.98
N ILE A 24 -12.73 -7.39 21.95
CA ILE A 24 -11.28 -7.34 21.72
C ILE A 24 -10.80 -8.57 20.93
N SER A 25 -11.41 -9.74 21.14
CA SER A 25 -11.11 -10.95 20.35
C SER A 25 -11.77 -10.96 18.97
N ALA A 26 -12.86 -10.20 18.76
CA ALA A 26 -13.40 -9.88 17.43
C ALA A 26 -12.56 -8.82 16.67
N LEU A 27 -11.70 -8.07 17.39
CA LEU A 27 -10.61 -7.26 16.83
C LEU A 27 -9.32 -8.07 16.58
N ARG A 28 -9.41 -9.41 16.55
CA ARG A 28 -8.39 -10.22 15.90
C ARG A 28 -8.40 -9.84 14.43
N PHE A 29 -7.41 -9.04 14.03
CA PHE A 29 -6.97 -8.94 12.64
C PHE A 29 -7.05 -10.34 12.03
N GLY A 30 -7.82 -10.49 10.95
CA GLY A 30 -7.99 -11.77 10.27
C GLY A 30 -6.66 -12.44 9.94
N PRO A 31 -6.66 -13.71 9.47
CA PRO A 31 -5.43 -14.43 9.16
C PRO A 31 -4.49 -13.54 8.35
N THR A 32 -3.24 -13.39 8.83
CA THR A 32 -2.27 -12.53 8.17
C THR A 32 -1.96 -13.13 6.81
N LEU A 33 -2.46 -12.51 5.74
CA LEU A 33 -2.23 -12.99 4.39
C LEU A 33 -0.73 -13.03 4.10
N ARG A 34 -0.31 -14.04 3.35
CA ARG A 34 1.03 -14.07 2.75
C ARG A 34 0.92 -13.52 1.33
N SER A 35 2.00 -12.94 0.83
CA SER A 35 2.04 -12.42 -0.53
C SER A 35 3.21 -12.96 -1.33
N LYS A 36 3.06 -12.97 -2.65
CA LYS A 36 4.14 -13.18 -3.60
C LYS A 36 3.92 -12.32 -4.84
N PHE A 37 4.96 -11.63 -5.31
CA PHE A 37 4.91 -10.99 -6.62
C PHE A 37 5.04 -12.06 -7.70
N THR A 38 4.15 -12.00 -8.69
CA THR A 38 4.09 -12.96 -9.81
C THR A 38 4.53 -12.33 -11.12
N ASN A 39 4.44 -11.00 -11.24
CA ASN A 39 4.89 -10.27 -12.42
C ASN A 39 5.29 -8.83 -12.06
N ILE A 40 6.13 -8.23 -12.90
CA ILE A 40 6.49 -6.83 -12.86
C ILE A 40 6.61 -6.27 -14.29
N SER A 41 6.00 -5.12 -14.53
CA SER A 41 6.29 -4.25 -15.67
C SER A 41 6.66 -2.86 -15.17
N VAL A 42 7.69 -2.26 -15.76
CA VAL A 42 8.17 -0.93 -15.41
C VAL A 42 8.44 -0.12 -16.65
N GLU A 43 8.03 1.14 -16.60
CA GLU A 43 8.26 2.11 -17.66
C GLU A 43 8.69 3.42 -17.00
N CYS A 44 9.70 4.07 -17.56
CA CYS A 44 10.05 5.44 -17.19
C CYS A 44 10.24 6.28 -18.45
N SER A 45 9.76 7.51 -18.42
CA SER A 45 9.95 8.47 -19.48
C SER A 45 11.42 8.88 -19.58
N LYS A 46 11.94 8.92 -20.82
CA LYS A 46 13.31 9.33 -21.12
C LYS A 46 13.60 10.80 -20.73
N ASP A 47 12.56 11.60 -20.55
CA ASP A 47 12.67 12.99 -20.08
C ASP A 47 13.08 13.08 -18.60
N TYR A 48 12.98 11.98 -17.86
CA TYR A 48 13.21 11.93 -16.41
C TYR A 48 14.17 10.81 -15.97
N CYS A 49 14.22 9.69 -16.68
CA CYS A 49 15.13 8.58 -16.39
C CYS A 49 16.10 8.30 -17.53
N SER A 50 17.34 7.95 -17.19
CA SER A 50 18.28 7.33 -18.12
C SER A 50 18.08 5.81 -18.23
N GLY A 51 17.44 5.18 -17.24
CA GLY A 51 17.13 3.76 -17.27
C GLY A 51 16.23 3.31 -16.12
N ILE A 52 15.55 2.19 -16.30
CA ILE A 52 14.74 1.54 -15.28
C ILE A 52 14.76 0.03 -15.52
N ARG A 53 14.83 -0.77 -14.44
CA ARG A 53 14.83 -2.24 -14.52
C ARG A 53 14.08 -2.82 -13.34
N GLY A 54 13.10 -3.68 -13.60
CA GLY A 54 12.37 -4.43 -12.58
C GLY A 54 12.52 -5.93 -12.82
N TRP A 55 12.72 -6.71 -11.77
CA TRP A 55 12.72 -8.17 -11.87
C TRP A 55 12.32 -8.82 -10.54
N LEU A 56 11.95 -10.11 -10.62
CA LEU A 56 11.59 -10.90 -9.46
C LEU A 56 12.69 -11.93 -9.16
N THR A 57 12.92 -12.21 -7.88
CA THR A 57 13.72 -13.38 -7.47
C THR A 57 12.92 -14.67 -7.71
N ALA A 58 13.58 -15.84 -7.64
CA ALA A 58 12.90 -17.13 -7.70
C ALA A 58 11.82 -17.29 -6.60
N LYS A 59 11.99 -16.59 -5.46
CA LYS A 59 11.03 -16.57 -4.36
C LYS A 59 9.84 -15.62 -4.61
N GLY A 60 9.90 -14.79 -5.65
CA GLY A 60 8.89 -13.77 -5.98
C GLY A 60 9.04 -12.49 -5.17
N GLU A 61 10.29 -12.14 -4.82
CA GLU A 61 10.64 -10.87 -4.19
C GLU A 61 10.98 -9.85 -5.28
N LEU A 62 10.55 -8.61 -5.11
CA LEU A 62 10.73 -7.57 -6.10
C LEU A 62 12.10 -6.88 -5.97
N ASN A 63 12.79 -6.75 -7.09
CA ASN A 63 13.94 -5.87 -7.25
C ASN A 63 13.65 -4.79 -8.30
N LEU A 64 14.16 -3.59 -8.05
CA LEU A 64 13.95 -2.44 -8.91
C LEU A 64 15.21 -1.56 -8.93
N ASP A 65 15.64 -1.17 -10.12
CA ASP A 65 16.67 -0.14 -10.34
C ASP A 65 16.03 1.02 -11.10
N ILE A 66 16.26 2.25 -10.64
CA ILE A 66 15.81 3.48 -11.28
C ILE A 66 17.02 4.41 -11.40
N HIS A 67 17.37 4.80 -12.62
CA HIS A 67 18.40 5.80 -12.88
C HIS A 67 17.72 7.10 -13.29
N LEU A 68 17.57 8.02 -12.33
CA LEU A 68 16.94 9.31 -12.54
C LEU A 68 17.97 10.32 -13.03
N ASN A 69 17.70 10.98 -14.16
CA ASN A 69 18.60 11.99 -14.75
C ASN A 69 18.09 13.43 -14.56
N ARG A 70 16.87 13.60 -14.03
CA ARG A 70 16.24 14.91 -13.83
C ARG A 70 15.59 15.02 -12.46
N THR A 71 15.79 16.16 -11.80
CA THR A 71 15.16 16.44 -10.52
C THR A 71 13.63 16.41 -10.64
N LEU A 72 12.97 15.58 -9.83
CA LEU A 72 11.51 15.62 -9.68
C LEU A 72 11.14 16.63 -8.58
N ARG A 73 10.49 17.71 -8.99
CA ARG A 73 10.09 18.84 -8.13
C ARG A 73 8.64 18.70 -7.66
N ASN A 74 8.23 19.62 -6.78
CA ASN A 74 6.85 19.78 -6.32
C ASN A 74 5.84 19.77 -7.48
N GLY A 75 4.64 19.21 -7.22
CA GLY A 75 3.61 18.99 -8.22
C GLY A 75 3.70 17.65 -8.94
N LEU A 76 4.66 16.79 -8.55
CA LEU A 76 4.64 15.37 -8.92
C LEU A 76 3.43 14.72 -8.25
N ARG A 77 2.64 14.00 -9.04
CA ARG A 77 1.48 13.24 -8.57
C ARG A 77 1.69 11.76 -8.80
N THR A 78 1.15 10.96 -7.90
CA THR A 78 1.14 9.50 -8.00
C THR A 78 -0.30 9.01 -7.90
N THR A 79 -0.74 8.26 -8.91
CA THR A 79 -1.99 7.49 -8.85
C THR A 79 -1.67 6.04 -8.54
N ILE A 80 -2.26 5.50 -7.48
CA ILE A 80 -2.16 4.08 -7.11
C ILE A 80 -3.53 3.43 -7.22
N THR A 81 -3.64 2.44 -8.09
CA THR A 81 -4.87 1.67 -8.31
C THR A 81 -4.61 0.21 -7.95
N LEU A 82 -5.40 -0.34 -7.02
CA LEU A 82 -5.41 -1.78 -6.75
C LEU A 82 -6.61 -2.41 -7.44
N LEU A 83 -6.32 -3.43 -8.23
CA LEU A 83 -7.27 -4.22 -8.97
C LEU A 83 -7.27 -5.65 -8.42
N GLN A 84 -8.43 -6.28 -8.34
CA GLN A 84 -8.57 -7.70 -8.01
C GLN A 84 -9.15 -8.44 -9.21
N LEU A 85 -8.56 -9.58 -9.55
CA LEU A 85 -9.09 -10.48 -10.58
C LEU A 85 -10.35 -11.19 -10.06
N ILE A 86 -11.42 -11.12 -10.82
CA ILE A 86 -12.69 -11.82 -10.61
C ILE A 86 -12.78 -13.01 -11.58
N ASP A 87 -13.17 -14.18 -11.06
CA ASP A 87 -13.60 -15.35 -11.82
C ASP A 87 -12.67 -15.82 -12.97
N GLY A 88 -11.35 -15.66 -12.80
CA GLY A 88 -10.33 -16.28 -13.65
C GLY A 88 -10.32 -15.86 -15.13
N LYS A 89 -11.14 -14.88 -15.54
CA LYS A 89 -11.27 -14.43 -16.93
C LYS A 89 -10.91 -12.95 -17.08
N ASP A 90 -9.65 -12.55 -16.88
CA ASP A 90 -9.11 -11.19 -17.09
C ASP A 90 -9.99 -10.01 -16.64
N LEU A 91 -10.96 -10.26 -15.76
CA LEU A 91 -11.96 -9.30 -15.32
C LEU A 91 -11.45 -8.74 -14.02
N TYR A 92 -11.08 -7.46 -14.03
CA TYR A 92 -10.55 -6.80 -12.86
C TYR A 92 -11.61 -5.88 -12.26
N GLN A 93 -11.87 -6.02 -10.96
CA GLN A 93 -12.54 -4.97 -10.17
C GLN A 93 -11.52 -4.03 -9.56
N THR A 94 -11.80 -2.73 -9.64
CA THR A 94 -11.02 -1.74 -8.90
C THR A 94 -11.45 -1.77 -7.44
N LEU A 95 -10.53 -2.11 -6.54
CA LEU A 95 -10.79 -2.06 -5.11
C LEU A 95 -10.58 -0.66 -4.54
N PHE A 96 -9.54 0.03 -5.00
CA PHE A 96 -9.34 1.43 -4.70
C PHE A 96 -8.47 2.11 -5.75
N ASN A 97 -8.60 3.44 -5.80
CA ASN A 97 -7.83 4.32 -6.64
C ASN A 97 -7.52 5.61 -5.88
N TYR A 98 -6.25 5.78 -5.49
CA TYR A 98 -5.77 6.98 -4.79
C TYR A 98 -4.97 7.85 -5.73
N ASP A 99 -5.22 9.15 -5.71
CA ASP A 99 -4.41 10.13 -6.43
C ASP A 99 -3.85 11.15 -5.44
N MET A 100 -2.52 11.22 -5.35
CA MET A 100 -1.83 11.93 -4.28
C MET A 100 -0.75 12.86 -4.85
N ASP A 101 -0.47 13.96 -4.15
CA ASP A 101 0.74 14.75 -4.40
C ASP A 101 1.93 14.04 -3.74
N THR A 102 2.83 13.49 -4.54
CA THR A 102 3.95 12.67 -4.09
C THR A 102 4.83 13.42 -3.10
N CYS A 103 5.15 14.68 -3.40
CA CYS A 103 6.04 15.49 -2.58
C CYS A 103 5.40 15.87 -1.23
N LYS A 104 4.09 16.14 -1.23
CA LYS A 104 3.32 16.35 -0.01
C LYS A 104 3.25 15.06 0.81
N THR A 105 2.95 13.92 0.19
CA THR A 105 2.87 12.62 0.85
C THR A 105 4.20 12.19 1.48
N LEU A 106 5.33 12.41 0.79
CA LEU A 106 6.67 12.15 1.35
C LEU A 106 6.95 13.01 2.60
N ARG A 107 6.59 14.29 2.56
CA ARG A 107 6.76 15.19 3.72
C ARG A 107 5.87 14.78 4.89
N GLU A 108 4.64 14.40 4.59
CA GLU A 108 3.61 14.24 5.63
C GLU A 108 3.55 12.83 6.18
N LEU A 109 4.06 11.80 5.48
CA LEU A 109 4.25 10.37 5.84
C LEU A 109 3.25 9.72 6.85
N MET A 110 2.06 10.32 7.02
CA MET A 110 1.11 10.04 8.10
C MET A 110 -0.37 10.19 7.74
N GLN A 111 -0.74 10.66 6.54
CA GLN A 111 -2.15 11.02 6.24
C GLN A 111 -2.95 10.00 5.39
N SER A 112 -2.64 8.70 5.44
CA SER A 112 -3.45 7.68 4.74
C SER A 112 -3.30 6.31 5.38
N SER A 113 -4.38 5.77 5.95
CA SER A 113 -4.33 4.58 6.84
C SER A 113 -3.71 3.35 6.18
N LEU A 114 -4.04 3.06 4.91
CA LEU A 114 -3.48 1.94 4.16
C LEU A 114 -2.17 2.30 3.45
N MET A 115 -2.17 3.39 2.71
CA MET A 115 -1.04 3.77 1.86
C MET A 115 0.23 4.04 2.68
N LYS A 116 0.09 4.59 3.88
CA LYS A 116 1.20 4.76 4.83
C LYS A 116 1.89 3.44 5.15
N VAL A 117 1.12 2.36 5.35
CA VAL A 117 1.69 1.06 5.71
C VAL A 117 2.46 0.48 4.53
N TRP A 118 1.91 0.59 3.31
CA TRP A 118 2.56 0.13 2.09
C TRP A 118 3.81 0.94 1.74
N LEU A 119 3.72 2.27 1.79
CA LEU A 119 4.86 3.15 1.52
C LEU A 119 6.00 2.90 2.51
N ARG A 120 5.70 2.80 3.81
CA ARG A 120 6.71 2.46 4.83
C ARG A 120 7.40 1.13 4.53
N ASN A 121 6.62 0.14 4.12
CA ASN A 121 7.18 -1.15 3.73
C ASN A 121 8.11 -1.00 2.52
N VAL A 122 7.71 -0.27 1.48
CA VAL A 122 8.58 -0.04 0.30
C VAL A 122 9.89 0.67 0.67
N PHE A 123 9.83 1.75 1.46
CA PHE A 123 11.02 2.50 1.90
C PHE A 123 11.98 1.68 2.78
N LYS A 124 11.49 0.64 3.44
CA LYS A 124 12.35 -0.27 4.24
C LYS A 124 13.29 -1.11 3.37
N TYR A 125 12.89 -1.44 2.14
CA TYR A 125 13.63 -2.34 1.25
C TYR A 125 14.43 -1.61 0.17
N GLY A 126 14.42 -0.28 0.17
CA GLY A 126 15.04 0.49 -0.90
C GLY A 126 15.70 1.77 -0.45
N ASN A 127 16.75 2.14 -1.18
CA ASN A 127 17.29 3.48 -1.15
C ASN A 127 16.45 4.32 -2.10
N LEU A 128 15.31 4.82 -1.61
CA LEU A 128 14.40 5.70 -2.33
C LEU A 128 14.41 7.09 -1.68
N ALA A 129 14.12 8.14 -2.45
CA ALA A 129 14.02 9.48 -1.89
C ALA A 129 12.82 9.61 -0.93
N ASP A 130 13.10 9.98 0.31
CA ASP A 130 12.13 10.20 1.38
C ASP A 130 11.60 11.65 1.45
N ARG A 131 12.16 12.54 0.63
CA ARG A 131 11.80 13.96 0.57
C ARG A 131 11.94 14.51 -0.84
N CYS A 132 11.12 15.51 -1.14
CA CYS A 132 11.29 16.34 -2.33
C CYS A 132 12.22 17.54 -2.05
N PRO A 133 12.90 18.07 -3.08
CA PRO A 133 12.93 17.56 -4.45
C PRO A 133 13.76 16.27 -4.57
N ILE A 134 13.27 15.31 -5.36
CA ILE A 134 13.95 14.04 -5.64
C ILE A 134 15.08 14.33 -6.63
N GLN A 135 16.33 14.11 -6.21
CA GLN A 135 17.51 14.49 -6.99
C GLN A 135 17.87 13.44 -8.04
N PRO A 136 18.51 13.81 -9.16
CA PRO A 136 19.10 12.85 -10.08
C PRO A 136 20.06 11.94 -9.33
N ALA A 137 19.76 10.64 -9.31
CA ALA A 137 20.52 9.62 -8.63
C ALA A 137 20.11 8.24 -9.14
N SER A 138 20.86 7.21 -8.74
CA SER A 138 20.43 5.83 -8.87
C SER A 138 19.74 5.43 -7.57
N TYR A 139 18.48 5.00 -7.71
CA TYR A 139 17.65 4.51 -6.62
C TYR A 139 17.38 3.03 -6.86
N ASP A 140 17.27 2.27 -5.78
CA ASP A 140 17.03 0.84 -5.88
C ASP A 140 16.17 0.30 -4.75
N VAL A 141 15.48 -0.80 -5.06
CA VAL A 141 14.73 -1.62 -4.11
C VAL A 141 15.22 -3.04 -4.26
N ARG A 142 15.52 -3.70 -3.14
CA ARG A 142 16.08 -5.06 -3.13
C ARG A 142 15.23 -6.02 -2.34
N ASN A 143 14.94 -7.17 -2.96
CA ASN A 143 14.20 -8.29 -2.35
C ASN A 143 12.93 -7.84 -1.61
N PHE A 144 12.20 -6.88 -2.16
CA PHE A 144 11.00 -6.34 -1.56
C PHE A 144 9.90 -7.41 -1.51
N GLN A 145 9.30 -7.53 -0.33
CA GLN A 145 8.13 -8.35 -0.08
C GLN A 145 7.06 -7.51 0.61
N LEU A 146 5.79 -7.77 0.30
CA LEU A 146 4.70 -7.16 1.04
C LEU A 146 4.56 -7.90 2.39
N GLU A 147 5.01 -7.25 3.47
CA GLU A 147 5.01 -7.83 4.81
C GLU A 147 3.58 -8.16 5.25
N ASN A 148 3.37 -9.27 5.94
CA ASN A 148 2.00 -9.75 6.20
C ASN A 148 1.12 -8.73 6.95
N HIS A 149 1.71 -7.94 7.84
CA HIS A 149 1.00 -6.88 8.57
C HIS A 149 0.70 -5.63 7.71
N SER A 150 1.33 -5.54 6.54
CA SER A 150 1.05 -4.49 5.56
C SER A 150 -0.16 -4.81 4.68
N ILE A 151 -0.61 -6.07 4.66
CA ILE A 151 -1.81 -6.47 3.91
C ILE A 151 -3.03 -6.27 4.81
N PRO A 152 -3.94 -5.34 4.47
CA PRO A 152 -5.14 -5.17 5.28
C PRO A 152 -5.99 -6.44 5.26
N GLY A 153 -6.39 -6.92 6.44
CA GLY A 153 -7.09 -8.20 6.61
C GLY A 153 -8.50 -8.29 6.01
N TYR A 154 -9.02 -7.20 5.45
CA TYR A 154 -10.27 -7.22 4.68
C TYR A 154 -10.07 -7.61 3.21
N LEU A 155 -8.83 -7.64 2.71
CA LEU A 155 -8.55 -8.15 1.38
C LEU A 155 -8.64 -9.68 1.42
N PRO A 156 -9.41 -10.33 0.54
CA PRO A 156 -9.43 -11.79 0.46
C PRO A 156 -8.15 -12.35 -0.18
N ALA A 157 -7.95 -13.66 -0.09
CA ALA A 157 -6.96 -14.35 -0.91
C ALA A 157 -7.35 -14.26 -2.40
N GLY A 158 -6.37 -14.18 -3.29
CA GLY A 158 -6.64 -14.02 -4.72
C GLY A 158 -5.49 -13.41 -5.51
N PHE A 159 -5.78 -13.04 -6.76
CA PHE A 159 -4.85 -12.37 -7.65
C PHE A 159 -5.18 -10.89 -7.76
N TYR A 160 -4.15 -10.08 -7.65
CA TYR A 160 -4.23 -8.64 -7.61
C TYR A 160 -3.26 -8.03 -8.60
N ARG A 161 -3.61 -6.84 -9.09
CA ARG A 161 -2.75 -6.02 -9.92
C ARG A 161 -2.69 -4.61 -9.34
N LEU A 162 -1.48 -4.16 -9.03
CA LEU A 162 -1.20 -2.81 -8.55
C LEU A 162 -0.69 -1.98 -9.72
N HIS A 163 -1.33 -0.85 -9.99
CA HIS A 163 -0.81 0.17 -10.90
C HIS A 163 -0.33 1.34 -10.05
N ASP A 164 0.94 1.70 -10.15
CA ASP A 164 1.50 2.94 -9.65
C ASP A 164 1.92 3.78 -10.86
N THR A 165 1.29 4.94 -11.05
CA THR A 165 1.62 5.86 -12.14
C THR A 165 1.97 7.24 -11.60
N ASN A 166 3.18 7.68 -11.92
CA ASN A 166 3.78 8.95 -11.53
C ASN A 166 3.74 9.91 -12.72
N TYR A 167 3.27 11.14 -12.49
CA TYR A 167 3.07 12.10 -13.58
C TYR A 167 3.00 13.55 -13.09
N TYR A 168 3.18 14.48 -14.01
CA TYR A 168 2.87 15.89 -13.81
C TYR A 168 1.58 16.28 -14.55
N GLY A 169 0.86 17.27 -14.01
CA GLY A 169 -0.36 17.81 -14.63
C GLY A 169 -1.65 17.13 -14.15
N LYS A 170 -2.63 17.00 -15.06
CA LYS A 170 -3.95 16.41 -14.72
C LYS A 170 -3.88 14.87 -14.64
N PRO A 171 -4.69 14.23 -13.78
CA PRO A 171 -4.70 12.76 -13.63
C PRO A 171 -5.05 12.00 -14.90
N LYS A 172 -5.89 12.60 -15.74
CA LYS A 172 -6.34 12.05 -17.02
C LYS A 172 -6.35 13.14 -18.09
N GLY A 173 -6.17 12.73 -19.35
CA GLY A 173 -6.25 13.60 -20.53
C GLY A 173 -4.90 13.98 -21.15
N ARG A 174 -4.94 14.73 -22.25
CA ARG A 174 -3.77 15.07 -23.10
C ARG A 174 -2.66 15.86 -22.38
N GLN A 175 -2.98 16.50 -21.26
CA GLN A 175 -2.03 17.32 -20.49
C GLN A 175 -1.27 16.53 -19.41
N ARG A 176 -1.45 15.20 -19.35
CA ARG A 176 -0.72 14.32 -18.43
C ARG A 176 0.68 14.09 -18.98
N ARG A 177 1.70 14.45 -18.19
CA ARG A 177 3.11 14.19 -18.53
C ARG A 177 3.61 13.01 -17.70
N PRO A 178 3.70 11.79 -18.27
CA PRO A 178 4.11 10.61 -17.53
C PRO A 178 5.58 10.72 -17.11
N VAL A 179 5.86 10.27 -15.89
CA VAL A 179 7.21 10.17 -15.33
C VAL A 179 7.60 8.70 -15.29
N ALA A 180 6.88 7.89 -14.50
CA ALA A 180 7.13 6.46 -14.40
C ALA A 180 5.85 5.68 -14.09
N THR A 181 5.77 4.46 -14.58
CA THR A 181 4.66 3.53 -14.32
C THR A 181 5.24 2.20 -13.84
N PHE A 182 4.68 1.67 -12.76
CA PHE A 182 4.97 0.35 -12.24
C PHE A 182 3.67 -0.46 -12.21
N ILE A 183 3.70 -1.66 -12.78
CA ILE A 183 2.59 -2.61 -12.73
C ILE A 183 3.11 -3.86 -12.05
N LEU A 184 2.51 -4.22 -10.93
CA LEU A 184 2.87 -5.40 -10.13
C LEU A 184 1.69 -6.35 -10.07
N ASP A 185 1.90 -7.61 -10.44
CA ASP A 185 0.94 -8.68 -10.18
C ASP A 185 1.31 -9.37 -8.86
N ILE A 186 0.32 -9.55 -8.00
CA ILE A 186 0.48 -10.03 -6.64
C ILE A 186 -0.52 -11.14 -6.37
N LYS A 187 -0.05 -12.24 -5.77
CA LYS A 187 -0.90 -13.29 -5.24
C LYS A 187 -0.95 -13.20 -3.72
N PHE A 188 -2.16 -13.12 -3.17
CA PHE A 188 -2.41 -13.25 -1.72
C PHE A 188 -2.91 -14.66 -1.40
N TYR A 189 -2.37 -15.23 -0.31
CA TYR A 189 -2.66 -16.57 0.20
C TYR A 189 -3.26 -16.50 1.60
#